data_AF-A0AAV0JAR0-F1
#
_entry.id   AF-A0AAV0JAR0-F1
#
_cell.length_a   1.000
_cell.length_b   1.000
_cell.length_c   1.000
_cell.angle_alpha   90.00
_cell.angle_beta   90.00
_cell.angle_gamma   90.00
#
_symmetry.space_group_name_H-M   'P 1'
#
loop_
_entity.id
_entity.type
_entity.pdbx_description
1 polymer ?
#
loop_
_entity_poly.entity_id
_entity_poly.type
_entity_poly.pdbx_seq_one_letter_code
_entity_poly.pdbx_strand_id
1 'polypeptide(L)'
;RAPPQSARLTKSKPRAFSIRSSAEAPTSPSPASSSSGALQATEIKERCLKWRWKGQYTINYFVAQSPSRSLPLLLVHGFGASIPHWRRNIETLAQNRAVYAIDLLGFGESDKPEGFSYTMETWAELILDFLDEVVQKPTI
;
A
#
# COMPACT_ATOMS: atom_id res chain seq x y z
N ARG A 1 -32.26 -3.70 -72.60
CA ARG A 1 -33.63 -4.00 -72.13
C ARG A 1 -33.95 -3.08 -70.97
N ALA A 2 -34.92 -2.19 -71.17
CA ALA A 2 -35.49 -1.24 -70.21
C ALA A 2 -36.43 -1.97 -69.19
N PRO A 3 -37.24 -1.29 -68.34
CA PRO A 3 -37.00 -0.13 -67.46
C PRO A 3 -37.44 -0.46 -66.00
N PRO A 4 -38.33 0.30 -65.31
CA PRO A 4 -38.07 1.13 -64.12
C PRO A 4 -38.70 0.53 -62.84
N GLN A 5 -38.67 1.21 -61.69
CA GLN A 5 -39.87 1.89 -61.18
C GLN A 5 -39.57 2.79 -59.96
N SER A 6 -40.31 3.89 -59.95
CA SER A 6 -40.34 4.99 -58.98
C SER A 6 -41.54 4.82 -58.04
N ALA A 7 -41.42 5.27 -56.78
CA ALA A 7 -42.54 5.78 -55.98
C ALA A 7 -41.97 6.63 -54.81
N ARG A 8 -42.00 7.96 -54.87
CA ARG A 8 -43.06 8.91 -54.41
C ARG A 8 -43.14 8.98 -52.87
N LEU A 9 -42.45 9.93 -52.23
CA LEU A 9 -42.85 11.30 -51.88
C LEU A 9 -43.90 11.39 -50.76
N THR A 10 -43.53 11.91 -49.59
CA THR A 10 -44.36 12.87 -48.84
C THR A 10 -43.49 13.92 -48.15
N LYS A 11 -43.95 15.17 -48.23
CA LYS A 11 -43.36 16.38 -47.64
C LYS A 11 -43.85 16.53 -46.19
N SER A 12 -43.02 17.10 -45.32
CA SER A 12 -43.49 17.89 -44.18
C SER A 12 -42.46 18.97 -43.81
N LYS A 13 -42.94 20.15 -43.42
CA LYS A 13 -42.29 21.45 -43.19
C LYS A 13 -43.02 22.06 -41.95
N PRO A 14 -42.60 23.16 -41.31
CA PRO A 14 -41.32 23.53 -40.67
C PRO A 14 -41.47 23.93 -39.16
N ARG A 15 -40.33 24.37 -38.57
CA ARG A 15 -40.15 25.44 -37.55
C ARG A 15 -40.61 25.22 -36.09
N ALA A 16 -39.69 25.44 -35.14
CA ALA A 16 -39.66 26.66 -34.29
C ALA A 16 -38.41 26.68 -33.37
N PHE A 17 -37.90 27.90 -33.14
CA PHE A 17 -36.88 28.30 -32.17
C PHE A 17 -37.49 28.46 -30.76
N SER A 18 -36.77 28.15 -29.68
CA SER A 18 -36.79 28.93 -28.41
C SER A 18 -35.69 28.43 -27.44
N ILE A 19 -34.64 29.22 -27.18
CA ILE A 19 -34.30 30.03 -25.97
C ILE A 19 -33.49 29.27 -24.89
N ARG A 20 -32.42 29.96 -24.47
CA ARG A 20 -31.38 29.61 -23.48
C ARG A 20 -31.91 29.38 -22.07
N SER A 21 -31.18 28.57 -21.28
CA SER A 21 -30.98 28.83 -19.85
C SER A 21 -29.61 28.29 -19.39
N SER A 22 -29.04 28.98 -18.41
CA SER A 22 -27.64 28.95 -17.97
C SER A 22 -27.24 27.78 -17.07
N ALA A 23 -25.94 27.46 -17.14
CA ALA A 23 -25.00 27.00 -16.11
C ALA A 23 -25.50 26.20 -14.89
N GLU A 24 -24.96 24.99 -14.71
CA GLU A 24 -23.85 24.74 -13.77
C GLU A 24 -23.24 23.35 -14.06
N ALA A 25 -21.92 23.28 -14.26
CA ALA A 25 -21.22 22.01 -14.39
C ALA A 25 -20.86 21.51 -12.98
N PRO A 26 -21.15 20.25 -12.60
CA PRO A 26 -20.71 19.72 -11.33
C PRO A 26 -19.18 19.69 -11.34
N THR A 27 -18.59 20.43 -10.40
CA THR A 27 -17.15 20.48 -10.18
C THR A 27 -16.70 19.08 -9.78
N SER A 28 -15.95 18.42 -10.65
CA SER A 28 -15.25 17.19 -10.30
C SER A 28 -14.37 17.45 -9.07
N PRO A 29 -14.39 16.60 -8.03
CA PRO A 29 -13.43 16.73 -6.95
C PRO A 29 -12.03 16.56 -7.53
N SER A 30 -11.22 17.62 -7.42
CA SER A 30 -9.79 17.55 -7.73
C SER A 30 -9.15 16.48 -6.84
N PRO A 31 -8.24 15.64 -7.36
CA PRO A 31 -7.54 14.69 -6.51
C PRO A 31 -6.75 15.47 -5.47
N ALA A 32 -6.94 15.09 -4.21
CA ALA A 32 -6.30 15.70 -3.07
C ALA A 32 -4.78 15.79 -3.27
N SER A 33 -4.24 16.95 -2.95
CA SER A 33 -2.82 17.25 -2.85
C SER A 33 -2.07 16.18 -2.07
N SER A 34 -0.96 15.69 -2.62
CA SER A 34 0.04 14.87 -1.95
C SER A 34 0.57 15.60 -0.70
N SER A 35 0.03 15.32 0.46
CA SER A 35 0.59 15.79 1.72
C SER A 35 1.83 14.97 2.03
N SER A 36 2.98 15.66 2.05
CA SER A 36 4.25 15.17 2.61
C SER A 36 4.10 15.02 4.13
N GLY A 37 3.28 14.06 4.54
CA GLY A 37 2.90 13.82 5.92
C GLY A 37 3.21 12.38 6.29
N ALA A 38 3.79 12.18 7.47
CA ALA A 38 4.13 10.86 7.98
C ALA A 38 2.96 9.88 7.85
N LEU A 39 3.29 8.64 7.48
CA LEU A 39 2.35 7.52 7.40
C LEU A 39 1.43 7.46 8.64
N GLN A 40 0.17 7.17 8.40
CA GLN A 40 -0.76 6.87 9.49
C GLN A 40 -0.60 5.42 9.95
N ALA A 41 -0.89 5.15 11.23
CA ALA A 41 -0.75 3.81 11.79
C ALA A 41 -1.66 2.78 11.09
N THR A 42 -2.86 3.19 10.65
CA THR A 42 -3.80 2.34 9.91
C THR A 42 -3.24 1.96 8.54
N GLU A 43 -2.71 2.93 7.81
CA GLU A 43 -2.10 2.70 6.49
C GLU A 43 -0.93 1.72 6.57
N ILE A 44 -0.08 1.85 7.60
CA ILE A 44 1.01 0.90 7.85
C ILE A 44 0.47 -0.50 8.05
N LYS A 45 -0.54 -0.67 8.92
CA LYS A 45 -1.11 -1.99 9.24
C LYS A 45 -1.70 -2.66 7.99
N GLU A 46 -2.41 -1.91 7.15
CA GLU A 46 -3.01 -2.42 5.92
C GLU A 46 -1.99 -2.86 4.87
N ARG A 47 -0.82 -2.22 4.86
CA ARG A 47 0.28 -2.51 3.92
C ARG A 47 1.27 -3.55 4.44
N CYS A 48 1.11 -4.02 5.68
CA CYS A 48 1.98 -5.05 6.22
C CYS A 48 1.81 -6.38 5.48
N LEU A 49 2.92 -7.07 5.33
CA LEU A 49 3.03 -8.41 4.77
C LEU A 49 3.19 -9.41 5.90
N LYS A 50 2.94 -10.69 5.58
CA LYS A 50 3.07 -11.81 6.51
C LYS A 50 4.12 -12.80 6.00
N TRP A 51 4.98 -13.25 6.89
CA TRP A 51 5.95 -14.32 6.64
C TRP A 51 5.70 -15.47 7.63
N ARG A 52 5.87 -16.72 7.18
CA ARG A 52 5.72 -17.91 8.03
C ARG A 52 7.09 -18.34 8.55
N TRP A 53 7.42 -17.93 9.76
CA TRP A 53 8.64 -18.33 10.43
C TRP A 53 8.55 -19.77 10.96
N LYS A 54 9.56 -20.59 10.66
CA LYS A 54 9.64 -22.03 11.00
C LYS A 54 8.42 -22.84 10.54
N GLY A 55 7.70 -22.35 9.53
CA GLY A 55 6.45 -22.93 9.02
C GLY A 55 5.28 -22.90 10.01
N GLN A 56 5.43 -22.28 11.17
CA GLN A 56 4.46 -22.38 12.29
C GLN A 56 3.89 -21.02 12.68
N TYR A 57 4.72 -19.98 12.70
CA TYR A 57 4.32 -18.68 13.23
C TYR A 57 4.22 -17.64 12.14
N THR A 58 3.13 -16.87 12.15
CA THR A 58 2.91 -15.75 11.27
C THR A 58 3.55 -14.50 11.85
N ILE A 59 4.55 -13.98 11.15
CA ILE A 59 5.29 -12.77 11.52
C ILE A 59 4.86 -11.63 10.60
N ASN A 60 4.47 -10.51 11.22
CA ASN A 60 4.09 -9.29 10.55
C ASN A 60 5.31 -8.44 10.24
N TYR A 61 5.41 -7.93 9.02
CA TYR A 61 6.47 -7.02 8.63
C TYR A 61 5.97 -6.01 7.60
N PHE A 62 6.70 -4.92 7.44
CA PHE A 62 6.42 -3.86 6.49
C PHE A 62 7.66 -3.61 5.63
N VAL A 63 7.46 -3.22 4.37
CA VAL A 63 8.56 -2.82 3.48
C VAL A 63 8.22 -1.52 2.75
N ALA A 64 9.09 -0.52 2.91
CA ALA A 64 9.17 0.62 2.01
C ALA A 64 10.34 0.41 1.05
N GLN A 65 10.01 0.21 -0.23
CA GLN A 65 11.02 0.06 -1.28
C GLN A 65 11.69 1.39 -1.59
N SER A 66 12.94 1.33 -2.02
CA SER A 66 13.70 2.48 -2.49
C SER A 66 14.44 2.10 -3.76
N PRO A 67 14.52 2.99 -4.78
CA PRO A 67 15.32 2.73 -5.98
C PRO A 67 16.83 2.77 -5.72
N SER A 68 17.24 3.26 -4.54
CA SER A 68 18.64 3.31 -4.12
C SER A 68 19.27 1.92 -4.02
N ARG A 69 20.56 1.82 -4.35
CA ARG A 69 21.36 0.60 -4.20
C ARG A 69 22.04 0.47 -2.83
N SER A 70 21.76 1.40 -1.90
CA SER A 70 22.23 1.32 -0.52
C SER A 70 21.73 0.06 0.18
N LEU A 71 22.48 -0.42 1.18
CA LEU A 71 22.06 -1.54 2.01
C LEU A 71 20.66 -1.30 2.61
N PRO A 72 19.77 -2.29 2.65
CA PRO A 72 18.53 -2.19 3.41
C PRO A 72 18.77 -1.84 4.87
N LEU A 73 17.75 -1.26 5.51
CA LEU A 73 17.72 -1.00 6.94
C LEU A 73 16.57 -1.80 7.58
N LEU A 74 16.85 -2.56 8.63
CA LEU A 74 15.84 -3.25 9.42
C LEU A 74 15.54 -2.50 10.72
N LEU A 75 14.28 -2.09 10.88
CA LEU A 75 13.79 -1.45 12.09
C LEU A 75 13.18 -2.51 13.03
N VAL A 76 13.84 -2.73 14.16
CA VAL A 76 13.38 -3.61 15.24
C VAL A 76 12.84 -2.76 16.38
N HIS A 77 11.60 -3.01 16.80
CA HIS A 77 10.99 -2.27 17.90
C HIS A 77 11.44 -2.80 19.28
N GLY A 78 11.26 -1.98 20.33
CA GLY A 78 11.49 -2.38 21.72
C GLY A 78 10.25 -2.96 22.40
N PHE A 79 10.30 -3.14 23.73
CA PHE A 79 9.18 -3.64 24.51
C PHE A 79 7.94 -2.72 24.47
N GLY A 80 6.74 -3.29 24.40
CA GLY A 80 5.47 -2.54 24.34
C GLY A 80 5.21 -1.82 23.01
N ALA A 81 6.02 -2.10 21.99
CA ALA A 81 5.96 -1.45 20.68
C ALA A 81 5.61 -2.42 19.54
N SER A 82 5.50 -1.87 18.34
CA SER A 82 5.16 -2.52 17.07
C SER A 82 5.52 -1.58 15.91
N ILE A 83 5.44 -2.05 14.66
CA ILE A 83 5.84 -1.30 13.45
C ILE A 83 5.32 0.16 13.41
N PRO A 84 4.06 0.49 13.75
CA PRO A 84 3.57 1.89 13.70
C PRO A 84 4.32 2.90 14.57
N HIS A 85 5.18 2.46 15.50
CA HIS A 85 6.10 3.36 16.20
C HIS A 85 7.04 4.09 15.24
N TRP A 86 7.41 3.45 14.13
CA TRP A 86 8.32 4.00 13.12
C TRP A 86 7.64 4.85 12.06
N ARG A 87 6.34 5.15 12.18
CA ARG A 87 5.56 5.81 11.11
C ARG A 87 6.11 7.15 10.62
N ARG A 88 6.82 7.89 11.50
CA ARG A 88 7.47 9.16 11.17
C ARG A 88 8.90 9.00 10.63
N ASN A 89 9.45 7.79 10.69
CA ASN A 89 10.81 7.47 10.28
C ASN A 89 10.84 6.76 8.93
N ILE A 90 9.88 5.87 8.67
CA ILE A 90 9.87 4.97 7.50
C ILE A 90 10.07 5.74 6.19
N GLU A 91 9.23 6.74 5.90
CA GLU A 91 9.31 7.46 4.62
C GLU A 91 10.61 8.23 4.46
N THR A 92 11.04 8.94 5.52
CA THR A 92 12.30 9.70 5.52
C THR A 92 13.50 8.80 5.28
N LEU A 93 13.56 7.63 5.94
CA LEU A 93 14.66 6.68 5.76
C LEU A 93 14.59 6.00 4.38
N ALA A 94 13.37 5.74 3.87
CA ALA A 94 13.13 5.10 2.58
C ALA A 94 13.59 5.93 1.38
N GLN A 95 13.78 7.24 1.55
CA GLN A 95 14.35 8.11 0.51
C GLN A 95 15.73 7.64 0.02
N ASN A 96 16.52 7.00 0.90
CA ASN A 96 17.92 6.68 0.61
C ASN A 96 18.25 5.18 0.59
N ARG A 97 17.35 4.30 1.07
CA ARG A 97 17.52 2.84 1.11
C ARG A 97 16.19 2.14 1.33
N ALA A 98 16.10 0.85 1.00
CA ALA A 98 14.92 0.07 1.37
C ALA A 98 14.82 -0.02 2.91
N VAL A 99 13.61 0.12 3.44
CA VAL A 99 13.35 0.05 4.88
C VAL A 99 12.41 -1.11 5.16
N TYR A 100 12.85 -2.03 5.99
CA TYR A 100 12.06 -3.12 6.55
C TYR A 100 11.73 -2.76 8.00
N ALA A 101 10.54 -3.14 8.46
CA ALA A 101 10.18 -3.09 9.86
C ALA A 101 9.45 -4.37 10.23
N ILE A 102 9.74 -4.94 11.40
CA ILE A 102 9.23 -6.24 11.82
C ILE A 102 8.54 -6.13 13.18
N ASP A 103 7.40 -6.81 13.33
CA ASP A 103 6.84 -7.10 14.65
C ASP A 103 7.43 -8.43 15.14
N LEU A 104 8.16 -8.39 16.26
CA LEU A 104 8.70 -9.61 16.86
C LEU A 104 7.57 -10.56 17.28
N LEU A 105 7.83 -11.88 17.31
CA LEU A 105 6.87 -12.85 17.84
C LEU A 105 6.41 -12.43 19.24
N GLY A 106 5.09 -12.42 19.47
CA GLY A 106 4.48 -11.91 20.69
C GLY A 106 4.01 -10.45 20.62
N PHE A 107 4.38 -9.69 19.58
CA PHE A 107 4.09 -8.25 19.47
C PHE A 107 3.27 -7.90 18.23
N GLY A 108 2.73 -6.68 18.23
CA GLY A 108 2.03 -6.09 17.09
C GLY A 108 1.00 -7.01 16.46
N GLU A 109 1.07 -7.21 15.16
CA GLU A 109 0.19 -8.10 14.40
C GLU A 109 0.86 -9.46 14.07
N SER A 110 1.97 -9.78 14.74
CA SER A 110 2.57 -11.13 14.74
C SER A 110 1.82 -12.04 15.71
N ASP A 111 1.95 -13.35 15.50
CA ASP A 111 1.36 -14.38 16.36
C ASP A 111 1.82 -14.24 17.81
N LYS A 112 0.95 -14.69 18.73
CA LYS A 112 1.15 -14.64 20.18
C LYS A 112 0.86 -16.01 20.78
N PRO A 113 1.65 -17.04 20.43
CA PRO A 113 1.41 -18.39 20.91
C PRO A 113 1.40 -18.46 22.45
N GLU A 114 0.40 -19.13 23.00
CA GLU A 114 0.32 -19.43 24.43
C GLU A 114 1.39 -20.46 24.82
N GLY A 115 1.93 -20.33 26.03
CA GLY A 115 2.96 -21.24 26.53
C GLY A 115 4.32 -21.13 25.83
N PHE A 116 4.49 -20.20 24.90
CA PHE A 116 5.76 -19.96 24.22
C PHE A 116 6.75 -19.23 25.14
N SER A 117 8.01 -19.67 25.13
CA SER A 117 9.08 -19.03 25.90
C SER A 117 9.69 -17.87 25.12
N TYR A 118 9.30 -16.65 25.48
CA TYR A 118 9.84 -15.43 24.87
C TYR A 118 11.17 -15.06 25.52
N THR A 119 12.27 -15.32 24.80
CA THR A 119 13.62 -14.95 25.23
C THR A 119 14.31 -14.06 24.19
N MET A 120 15.42 -13.43 24.58
CA MET A 120 16.20 -12.60 23.67
C MET A 120 16.82 -13.43 22.55
N GLU A 121 17.20 -14.67 22.85
CA GLU A 121 17.76 -15.63 21.89
C GLU A 121 16.73 -15.98 20.83
N THR A 122 15.47 -16.23 21.22
CA THR A 122 14.38 -16.47 20.26
C THR A 122 14.21 -15.29 19.31
N TRP A 123 14.18 -14.05 19.82
CA TRP A 123 14.00 -12.88 18.97
C TRP A 123 15.22 -12.60 18.09
N ALA A 124 16.43 -12.87 18.58
CA ALA A 124 17.64 -12.79 17.77
C ALA A 124 17.60 -13.80 16.62
N GLU A 125 17.21 -15.06 16.89
CA GLU A 125 17.03 -16.09 15.87
C GLU A 125 15.97 -15.69 14.83
N LEU A 126 14.82 -15.19 15.29
CA LEU A 126 13.75 -14.69 14.41
C LEU A 126 14.26 -13.59 13.47
N ILE A 127 15.07 -12.66 13.98
CA ILE A 127 15.65 -11.58 13.17
C ILE A 127 16.63 -12.15 12.14
N LEU A 128 17.52 -13.06 12.53
CA LEU A 128 18.48 -13.69 11.63
C LEU A 128 17.77 -14.45 10.51
N ASP A 129 16.79 -15.28 10.85
CA ASP A 129 16.00 -16.03 9.88
C ASP A 129 15.21 -15.10 8.96
N PHE A 130 14.69 -13.98 9.48
CA PHE A 130 14.01 -12.98 8.65
C PHE A 130 14.96 -12.32 7.64
N LEU A 131 16.19 -12.03 8.06
CA LEU A 131 17.22 -11.49 7.16
C LEU A 131 17.55 -12.49 6.04
N ASP A 132 17.67 -13.77 6.36
CA ASP A 132 18.05 -14.83 5.41
C ASP A 132 16.90 -15.26 4.49
N GLU A 133 15.67 -15.32 5.00
CA GLU A 133 14.52 -15.82 4.24
C GLU A 133 13.77 -14.71 3.49
N VAL A 134 13.71 -13.49 4.05
CA VAL A 134 12.87 -12.40 3.52
C VAL A 134 13.71 -11.28 2.91
N VAL A 135 14.74 -10.80 3.61
CA VAL A 135 15.52 -9.63 3.13
C VAL A 135 16.56 -10.02 2.08
N GLN A 136 17.23 -11.15 2.27
CA GLN A 136 18.17 -11.79 1.33
C GLN A 136 19.29 -10.87 0.83
N LYS A 137 19.67 -9.87 1.64
CA LYS A 137 20.68 -8.86 1.32
C LYS A 137 21.42 -8.44 2.59
N PRO A 138 22.70 -8.04 2.50
CA PRO A 138 23.40 -7.43 3.63
C PRO A 138 22.62 -6.22 4.14
N THR A 139 22.32 -6.17 5.43
CA THR A 139 21.37 -5.23 6.03
C THR A 139 22.02 -4.52 7.22
N ILE A 140 21.66 -3.26 7.42
CA ILE A 140 22.03 -2.45 8.58
C ILE A 140 20.88 -2.48 9.59
#